data_AF-A0A3P8EEP5-F1
#
_entry.id   AF-A0A3P8EEP5-F1
#
_cell.length_a   1.000
_cell.length_b   1.000
_cell.length_c   1.000
_cell.angle_alpha   90.00
_cell.angle_beta   90.00
_cell.angle_gamma   90.00
#
_symmetry.space_group_name_H-M   'P 1'
#
loop_
_entity.id
_entity.type
_entity.pdbx_description
1 polymer ?
#
loop_
_entity_poly.entity_id
_entity_poly.type
_entity_poly.pdbx_seq_one_letter_code
_entity_poly.pdbx_strand_id
1 'polypeptide(L)' 'MTTYTFNTHQAKHRFCSICGVQSFYVPRSNPDSIGIMPHCIDSPTVKELRFSTFDGEQWEEEMKKKAPKAL' A
#
# COMPACT_ATOMS: atom_id res chain seq x y z
N MET A 1 11.35 -11.51 -7.82
CA MET A 1 10.57 -10.59 -6.95
C MET A 1 11.57 -9.78 -6.14
N THR A 2 11.53 -8.45 -6.22
CA THR A 2 12.46 -7.54 -5.53
C THR A 2 11.72 -6.79 -4.44
N THR A 3 12.41 -6.49 -3.33
CA THR A 3 11.86 -5.70 -2.22
C THR A 3 12.64 -4.40 -2.11
N TYR A 4 11.93 -3.27 -2.13
CA TYR A 4 12.46 -1.94 -1.86
C TYR A 4 11.93 -1.45 -0.50
N THR A 5 12.83 -0.86 0.28
CA THR A 5 12.54 -0.28 1.60
C THR A 5 13.37 1.00 1.76
N PHE A 6 12.85 1.99 2.49
CA PHE A 6 13.55 3.25 2.74
C PHE A 6 13.18 3.79 4.12
N ASN A 7 13.89 4.85 4.56
CA ASN A 7 13.68 5.53 5.83
C ASN A 7 13.73 4.56 7.03
N THR A 8 12.59 4.24 7.66
CA THR A 8 12.52 3.33 8.81
C THR A 8 12.58 1.85 8.42
N HIS A 9 12.60 1.54 7.12
CA HIS A 9 12.56 0.19 6.57
C HIS A 9 11.34 -0.65 6.97
N GLN A 10 10.33 -0.04 7.58
CA GLN A 10 9.08 -0.71 7.96
C GLN A 10 8.20 -1.03 6.75
N ALA A 11 8.07 -0.09 5.82
CA ALA A 11 7.37 -0.32 4.56
C ALA A 11 8.19 -1.24 3.65
N LYS A 12 7.53 -2.27 3.10
CA LYS A 12 8.15 -3.26 2.21
C LYS A 12 7.42 -3.27 0.87
N HIS A 13 7.96 -2.55 -0.10
CA HIS A 13 7.44 -2.47 -1.46
C HIS A 13 7.94 -3.67 -2.28
N ARG A 14 7.05 -4.55 -2.72
CA ARG A 14 7.42 -5.78 -3.44
C ARG A 14 6.97 -5.73 -4.88
N PHE A 15 7.90 -5.80 -5.81
CA PHE A 15 7.62 -5.67 -7.23
C PHE A 15 8.37 -6.69 -8.09
N CYS A 16 7.86 -6.92 -9.30
CA CYS A 16 8.51 -7.76 -10.29
C CYS A 16 9.77 -7.08 -10.81
N SER A 17 10.92 -7.75 -10.69
CA SER A 17 12.21 -7.25 -11.21
C SER A 17 12.28 -7.20 -12.73
N ILE A 18 11.34 -7.84 -13.43
CA ILE A 18 11.32 -7.95 -14.89
C ILE A 18 10.43 -6.85 -15.48
N CYS A 19 9.20 -6.70 -14.97
CA CYS A 19 8.22 -5.76 -15.52
C CYS A 19 7.88 -4.56 -14.63
N GLY A 20 8.40 -4.50 -13.39
CA GLY A 20 8.18 -3.39 -12.46
C GLY A 20 6.85 -3.39 -11.71
N VAL A 21 5.91 -4.30 -12.03
CA VAL A 21 4.59 -4.34 -11.38
C VAL A 21 4.69 -4.64 -9.89
N GLN A 22 4.05 -3.81 -9.05
CA GLN A 22 3.93 -3.98 -7.61
C GLN A 22 2.52 -4.47 -7.26
N SER A 23 2.33 -5.79 -7.14
CA SER A 23 1.02 -6.38 -6.84
C SER A 23 0.59 -6.17 -5.38
N PHE A 24 1.56 -6.11 -4.44
CA PHE A 24 1.29 -5.89 -3.03
C PHE A 24 2.49 -5.28 -2.28
N TYR A 25 2.23 -4.75 -1.09
CA TYR A 25 3.26 -4.20 -0.19
C TYR A 25 2.84 -4.30 1.28
N VAL A 26 3.81 -4.22 2.18
CA VAL A 26 3.56 -4.02 3.63
C VAL A 26 3.64 -2.52 3.92
N PRO A 27 2.57 -1.86 4.39
CA PRO A 27 2.59 -0.43 4.68
C PRO A 27 3.27 -0.12 6.02
N ARG A 28 3.94 1.04 6.12
CA ARG A 28 4.50 1.54 7.40
C ARG A 28 3.41 1.78 8.45
N SER A 29 2.26 2.28 8.04
CA SER A 29 1.15 2.62 8.94
C SER A 29 0.49 1.41 9.59
N ASN A 30 0.59 0.23 8.96
CA ASN A 30 0.03 -1.02 9.47
C ASN A 30 0.92 -2.22 9.08
N PRO A 31 2.02 -2.47 9.83
CA PRO A 31 3.03 -3.47 9.47
C PRO A 31 2.52 -4.91 9.41
N ASP A 32 1.39 -5.20 10.06
CA ASP A 32 0.77 -6.53 10.09
C ASP A 32 -0.22 -6.76 8.95
N SER A 33 -0.38 -5.78 8.05
CA SER A 33 -1.31 -5.85 6.92
C SER A 33 -0.62 -5.82 5.58
N ILE A 34 -1.39 -6.15 4.53
CA ILE A 34 -0.93 -6.13 3.14
C ILE A 34 -1.81 -5.15 2.37
N GLY A 35 -1.19 -4.16 1.73
CA GLY A 35 -1.84 -3.35 0.71
C GLY A 35 -1.77 -4.07 -0.63
N ILE A 36 -2.91 -4.24 -1.31
CA ILE A 36 -3.01 -4.89 -2.62
C ILE A 36 -3.34 -3.82 -3.65
N MET A 37 -2.71 -3.90 -4.82
CA MET A 37 -3.01 -3.00 -5.93
C MET A 37 -4.26 -3.51 -6.66
N PRO A 38 -5.41 -2.77 -6.67
CA PRO A 38 -6.68 -3.33 -7.14
C PRO A 38 -6.67 -3.81 -8.60
N HIS A 39 -5.87 -3.17 -9.47
CA HIS A 39 -5.72 -3.55 -10.87
C HIS A 39 -4.95 -4.87 -11.08
N CYS A 40 -4.35 -5.43 -10.04
CA CYS A 40 -3.69 -6.74 -10.07
C CYS A 40 -4.62 -7.87 -9.58
N ILE A 41 -5.91 -7.60 -9.33
CA ILE A 41 -6.88 -8.59 -8.89
C ILE A 41 -7.66 -9.09 -10.12
N ASP A 42 -7.34 -10.31 -10.57
CA ASP A 42 -8.03 -10.93 -11.71
C ASP A 42 -9.38 -11.56 -11.33
N SER A 43 -9.60 -11.80 -10.03
CA SER A 43 -10.83 -12.41 -9.53
C SER A 43 -12.00 -11.43 -9.59
N PRO A 44 -13.22 -11.87 -9.96
CA PRO A 44 -14.43 -11.03 -9.96
C PRO A 44 -14.98 -10.75 -8.55
N THR A 45 -14.18 -10.95 -7.50
CA THR A 45 -14.59 -10.79 -6.10
C THR A 45 -14.68 -9.32 -5.68
N VAL A 46 -14.00 -8.41 -6.37
CA VAL A 46 -14.07 -6.97 -6.10
C VAL A 46 -15.37 -6.40 -6.65
N LYS A 47 -16.26 -5.92 -5.77
CA LYS A 47 -17.57 -5.38 -6.14
C LYS A 47 -17.62 -3.86 -6.23
N GLU A 48 -16.78 -3.18 -5.46
CA GLU A 48 -16.78 -1.72 -5.33
C GLU A 48 -15.35 -1.25 -4.99
N LEU A 49 -14.96 -0.09 -5.54
CA LEU A 49 -13.75 0.62 -5.16
C LEU A 49 -14.12 1.98 -4.57
N ARG A 50 -13.62 2.27 -3.37
CA ARG A 50 -13.79 3.57 -2.70
C ARG A 50 -12.44 4.28 -2.66
N PHE A 51 -12.42 5.53 -3.09
CA PHE A 51 -11.21 6.33 -3.14
C PHE A 51 -11.29 7.46 -2.12
N SER A 52 -10.15 7.75 -1.49
CA SER A 52 -9.95 8.90 -0.62
C SER A 52 -8.59 9.51 -0.92
N THR A 53 -8.50 10.82 -0.88
CA THR A 53 -7.21 11.53 -0.98
C THR A 53 -6.45 11.40 0.33
N PHE A 54 -5.12 11.31 0.25
CA PHE A 54 -4.21 11.31 1.38
C PHE A 54 -3.05 12.24 1.05
N ASP A 55 -2.75 13.18 1.95
CA ASP A 55 -1.59 14.05 1.80
C ASP A 55 -0.32 13.33 2.30
N GLY A 56 0.51 12.93 1.34
CA GLY A 56 1.78 12.25 1.61
C GLY A 56 2.91 13.17 2.06
N GLU A 57 2.80 14.48 1.83
CA GLU A 57 3.80 15.47 2.25
C GLU A 57 3.67 15.72 3.77
N GLN A 58 2.44 15.89 4.26
CA GLN A 58 2.12 16.06 5.69
C GLN A 58 1.75 14.72 6.37
N TRP A 59 2.51 13.66 6.11
CA TRP A 59 2.19 12.29 6.53
C TRP A 59 1.85 12.15 8.02
N GLU A 60 2.67 12.75 8.91
CA GLU A 60 2.49 12.63 10.37
C GLU A 60 1.20 13.33 10.86
N GLU A 61 0.76 14.38 10.18
CA GLU A 61 -0.49 15.08 10.53
C GLU A 61 -1.71 14.36 9.97
N GLU A 62 -1.64 13.89 8.72
CA GLU A 62 -2.71 13.12 8.10
C GLU A 62 -3.00 11.81 8.84
N MET A 63 -1.94 11.12 9.30
CA MET A 63 -2.09 9.91 10.11
C MET A 63 -2.85 10.15 11.42
N LYS A 64 -2.78 11.36 12.00
CA LYS A 64 -3.57 11.73 13.19
C LYS A 64 -5.04 11.98 12.85
N LYS A 65 -5.34 12.54 11.68
CA LYS A 65 -6.70 12.87 11.23
C LYS A 65 -7.49 11.61 10.86
N LYS A 66 -6.85 10.71 10.12
CA LYS A 66 -7.42 9.45 9.64
C LYS A 66 -6.29 8.43 9.53
N ALA A 67 -6.13 7.58 10.54
CA ALA A 67 -5.36 6.35 10.32
C ALA A 67 -6.07 5.58 9.20
N PRO A 68 -5.44 5.34 8.03
CA PRO A 68 -6.04 4.51 7.00
C PRO A 68 -6.15 3.11 7.60
N LYS A 69 -7.35 2.74 8.04
CA LYS A 69 -7.65 1.37 8.43
C LYS A 69 -7.49 0.54 7.17
N ALA A 70 -6.51 -0.37 7.20
CA ALA A 70 -6.61 -1.53 6.34
C ALA A 70 -7.94 -2.20 6.70
N LEU A 71 -8.85 -2.27 5.73
CA LEU A 71 -10.08 -3.05 5.85
C LEU A 71 -9.73 -4.52 6.05
#